data_AF-A0A961W4J2-F1
#
_entry.id   AF-A0A961W4J2-F1
#
_cell.length_a   1.000
_cell.length_b   1.000
_cell.length_c   1.000
_cell.angle_alpha   90.00
_cell.angle_beta   90.00
_cell.angle_gamma   90.00
#
_symmetry.space_group_name_H-M   'P 1'
#
loop_
_entity.id
_entity.type
_entity.pdbx_description
1 polymer ?
#
loop_
_entity_poly.entity_id
_entity_poly.type
_entity_poly.pdbx_seq_one_letter_code
_entity_poly.pdbx_strand_id
1 'polypeptide(L)'
;MKFHHIAGAVVAGTLAFGVAPAEAAKCVKKAAVATAGSAESAKWFALETMVQSVSWGLWPGFLSTGKVEGYRIRNQRYKCTGTGSVTCRGVATFCRVK
;
A
#
# COMPACT_ATOMS: atom_id res chain seq x y z
N MET A 1 -17.37 10.43 48.24
CA MET A 1 -17.82 9.64 47.08
C MET A 1 -16.99 8.37 47.05
N LYS A 2 -17.64 7.19 47.03
CA LYS A 2 -17.01 5.87 47.09
C LYS A 2 -16.37 5.54 45.74
N PHE A 3 -15.06 5.30 45.71
CA PHE A 3 -14.36 4.82 44.53
C PHE A 3 -14.41 3.29 44.49
N HIS A 4 -15.12 2.74 43.51
CA HIS A 4 -15.12 1.31 43.24
C HIS A 4 -13.91 0.97 42.37
N HIS A 5 -12.98 0.20 42.94
CA HIS A 5 -11.88 -0.43 42.20
C HIS A 5 -12.44 -1.51 41.27
N ILE A 6 -12.41 -1.26 39.96
CA ILE A 6 -12.66 -2.30 38.96
C ILE A 6 -11.30 -2.82 38.51
N ALA A 7 -10.93 -3.98 39.06
CA ALA A 7 -9.83 -4.80 38.56
C ALA A 7 -10.25 -5.38 37.20
N GLY A 8 -9.81 -4.75 36.11
CA GLY A 8 -9.98 -5.25 34.75
C GLY A 8 -8.82 -6.18 34.38
N ALA A 9 -9.12 -7.46 34.23
CA ALA A 9 -8.17 -8.50 33.87
C ALA A 9 -7.46 -8.20 32.53
N VAL A 10 -6.12 -8.26 32.53
CA VAL A 10 -5.30 -8.21 31.32
C VAL A 10 -5.42 -9.55 30.60
N VAL A 11 -6.20 -9.60 29.52
CA VAL A 11 -6.18 -10.73 28.59
C VAL A 11 -4.93 -10.61 27.73
N ALA A 12 -3.88 -11.33 28.10
CA ALA A 12 -2.71 -11.55 27.26
C ALA A 12 -3.11 -12.49 26.10
N GLY A 13 -3.63 -11.91 25.01
CA GLY A 13 -3.83 -12.63 23.77
C GLY A 13 -2.49 -12.88 23.09
N THR A 14 -2.01 -14.13 23.12
CA THR A 14 -0.91 -14.59 22.27
C THR A 14 -1.34 -14.51 20.81
N LEU A 15 -0.90 -13.46 20.12
CA LEU A 15 -1.01 -13.35 18.67
C LEU A 15 -0.12 -14.43 18.03
N ALA A 16 -0.73 -15.55 17.67
CA ALA A 16 -0.10 -16.54 16.82
C ALA A 16 0.03 -15.96 15.39
N PHE A 17 1.20 -15.40 15.07
CA PHE A 17 1.54 -15.03 13.70
C PHE A 17 1.76 -16.32 12.91
N GLY A 18 0.77 -16.71 12.10
CA GLY A 18 0.94 -17.75 11.10
C GLY A 18 2.11 -17.41 10.18
N VAL A 19 3.04 -18.36 10.04
CA VAL A 19 4.19 -18.23 9.14
C VAL A 19 3.67 -18.24 7.70
N ALA A 20 3.49 -17.06 7.11
CA ALA A 20 3.29 -16.92 5.68
C ALA A 20 4.53 -17.46 4.94
N PRO A 21 4.38 -18.08 3.75
CA PRO A 21 5.51 -18.66 3.03
C PRO A 21 6.53 -17.56 2.71
N ALA A 22 7.81 -17.86 2.85
CA ALA A 22 8.93 -16.91 2.68
C ALA A 22 8.98 -16.26 1.28
N GLU A 23 8.26 -16.80 0.30
CA GLU A 23 8.12 -16.25 -1.05
C GLU A 23 7.05 -15.14 -1.13
N ALA A 24 6.05 -15.14 -0.23
CA ALA A 24 5.17 -14.00 0.00
C ALA A 24 5.85 -12.89 0.83
N ALA A 25 6.90 -13.22 1.60
CA ALA A 25 7.63 -12.25 2.42
C ALA A 25 8.45 -11.24 1.59
N LYS A 26 8.69 -11.50 0.30
CA LYS A 26 9.49 -10.61 -0.58
C LYS A 26 8.65 -9.75 -1.52
N CYS A 27 7.40 -10.12 -1.79
CA CYS A 27 6.54 -9.44 -2.76
C CYS A 27 5.18 -9.11 -2.16
N VAL A 28 4.79 -7.82 -2.19
CA VAL A 28 3.47 -7.36 -1.73
C VAL A 28 2.65 -6.84 -2.90
N LYS A 29 1.46 -7.43 -3.09
CA LYS A 29 0.49 -6.92 -4.07
C LYS A 29 -0.30 -5.78 -3.46
N LYS A 30 -0.37 -4.65 -4.15
CA LYS A 30 -1.16 -3.49 -3.77
C LYS A 30 -2.11 -3.12 -4.91
N ALA A 31 -3.19 -2.46 -4.51
CA ALA A 31 -4.18 -1.91 -5.41
C ALA A 31 -4.56 -0.52 -4.89
N ALA A 32 -4.84 0.39 -5.80
CA ALA A 32 -5.34 1.71 -5.45
C ALA A 32 -6.25 2.23 -6.56
N VAL A 33 -7.07 3.20 -6.20
CA VAL A 33 -7.91 3.94 -7.14
C VAL A 33 -7.58 5.40 -6.97
N ALA A 34 -7.38 6.09 -8.08
CA ALA A 34 -7.22 7.54 -8.09
C ALA A 34 -7.94 8.15 -9.27
N THR A 35 -8.33 9.41 -9.09
CA THR A 35 -9.07 10.19 -10.08
C THR A 35 -8.33 11.49 -10.35
N ALA A 36 -8.16 11.85 -11.61
CA ALA A 36 -7.49 13.09 -12.01
C ALA A 36 -7.97 13.57 -13.39
N GLY A 37 -7.50 14.75 -13.81
CA GLY A 37 -7.89 15.34 -15.11
C GLY A 37 -7.35 14.60 -16.34
N SER A 38 -6.45 13.63 -16.18
CA SER A 38 -5.95 12.80 -17.27
C SER A 38 -5.71 11.37 -16.82
N ALA A 39 -5.71 10.42 -17.76
CA ALA A 39 -5.39 9.02 -17.46
C ALA A 39 -3.97 8.85 -16.92
N GLU A 40 -3.01 9.66 -17.37
CA GLU A 40 -1.62 9.60 -16.91
C GLU A 40 -1.50 10.02 -15.45
N SER A 41 -2.06 11.18 -15.10
CA SER A 41 -2.06 11.67 -13.72
C SER A 41 -2.81 10.73 -12.78
N ALA A 42 -3.96 10.19 -13.20
CA ALA A 42 -4.71 9.23 -12.40
C ALA A 42 -3.96 7.91 -12.18
N LYS A 43 -3.21 7.41 -13.18
CA LYS A 43 -2.32 6.24 -13.00
C LYS A 43 -1.18 6.53 -12.04
N TRP A 44 -0.58 7.72 -12.15
CA TRP A 44 0.52 8.14 -11.28
C TRP A 44 0.06 8.24 -9.82
N PHE A 45 -1.06 8.92 -9.53
CA PHE A 45 -1.61 9.00 -8.17
C PHE A 45 -2.02 7.62 -7.62
N ALA A 46 -2.54 6.73 -8.47
CA ALA A 46 -2.81 5.36 -8.07
C ALA A 46 -1.50 4.61 -7.73
N LEU A 47 -0.42 4.80 -8.50
CA LEU A 47 0.89 4.25 -8.16
C LEU A 47 1.44 4.80 -6.85
N GLU A 48 1.39 6.12 -6.70
CA GLU A 48 1.84 6.82 -5.52
C GLU A 48 1.13 6.31 -4.26
N THR A 49 -0.20 6.16 -4.32
CA THR A 49 -1.00 5.58 -3.23
C THR A 49 -0.58 4.14 -2.93
N MET A 50 -0.29 3.34 -3.96
CA MET A 50 0.25 2.00 -3.78
C MET A 50 1.62 2.04 -3.08
N VAL A 51 2.51 2.97 -3.43
CA VAL A 51 3.83 3.15 -2.78
C VAL A 51 3.67 3.55 -1.31
N GLN A 52 2.83 4.53 -1.01
CA GLN A 52 2.53 4.93 0.38
C GLN A 52 2.01 3.75 1.20
N SER A 53 1.19 2.87 0.59
CA SER A 53 0.69 1.66 1.24
C SER A 53 1.74 0.57 1.47
N VAL A 54 2.86 0.60 0.74
CA VAL A 54 4.02 -0.27 0.98
C VAL A 54 4.85 0.29 2.14
N SER A 55 5.20 1.57 2.08
CA SER A 55 5.87 2.30 3.16
C SER A 55 5.92 3.80 2.87
N TRP A 56 5.59 4.61 3.87
CA TRP A 56 5.79 6.07 3.84
C TRP A 56 7.26 6.48 3.68
N GLY A 57 8.21 5.65 4.11
CA GLY A 57 9.64 5.92 3.93
C GLY A 57 10.11 5.86 2.47
N LEU A 58 9.34 5.22 1.57
CA LEU A 58 9.66 5.15 0.14
C LEU A 58 9.11 6.34 -0.65
N TRP A 59 8.10 7.01 -0.09
CA TRP A 59 7.33 8.03 -0.80
C TRP A 59 8.18 9.26 -1.19
N PRO A 60 9.04 9.84 -0.33
CA PRO A 60 9.89 10.96 -0.74
C PRO A 60 10.81 10.63 -1.93
N GLY A 61 11.45 9.46 -1.91
CA GLY A 61 12.30 9.02 -3.02
C GLY A 61 11.51 8.78 -4.32
N PHE A 62 10.29 8.26 -4.20
CA PHE A 62 9.39 8.10 -5.33
C PHE A 62 8.96 9.44 -5.93
N LEU A 63 8.65 10.45 -5.11
CA LEU A 63 8.32 11.80 -5.60
C LEU A 63 9.48 12.43 -6.38
N SER A 64 10.72 12.22 -5.93
CA SER A 64 11.90 12.81 -6.57
C SER A 64 12.32 12.09 -7.85
N THR A 65 12.12 10.76 -7.94
CA THR A 65 12.74 9.93 -9.00
C THR A 65 11.75 9.14 -9.84
N GLY A 66 10.50 9.01 -9.40
CA GLY A 66 9.51 8.09 -9.96
C GLY A 66 9.80 6.60 -9.72
N LYS A 67 10.86 6.27 -8.97
CA LYS A 67 11.28 4.90 -8.67
C LYS A 67 11.00 4.53 -7.22
N VAL A 68 10.86 3.24 -6.97
CA VAL A 68 10.66 2.70 -5.61
C VAL A 68 11.92 1.97 -5.22
N GLU A 69 12.87 2.70 -4.64
CA GLU A 69 14.19 2.16 -4.30
C GLU A 69 14.10 0.92 -3.41
N GLY A 70 14.93 -0.08 -3.73
CA GLY A 70 14.88 -1.39 -3.08
C GLY A 70 13.71 -2.28 -3.50
N TYR A 71 12.84 -1.84 -4.43
CA TYR A 71 11.74 -2.64 -4.97
C TYR A 71 11.72 -2.68 -6.50
N ARG A 72 11.47 -3.86 -7.05
CA ARG A 72 11.06 -4.07 -8.43
C ARG A 72 9.53 -4.19 -8.48
N ILE A 73 8.89 -3.31 -9.24
CA ILE A 73 7.46 -3.36 -9.51
C ILE A 73 7.19 -4.36 -10.63
N ARG A 74 6.27 -5.30 -10.41
CA ARG A 74 5.82 -6.31 -11.38
C ARG A 74 4.31 -6.27 -11.55
N ASN A 75 3.82 -6.78 -12.67
CA ASN A 75 2.39 -6.95 -12.95
C ASN A 75 1.58 -5.65 -12.76
N GLN A 76 2.17 -4.51 -13.12
CA GLN A 76 1.53 -3.22 -13.04
C GLN A 76 0.45 -3.13 -14.13
N ARG A 77 -0.80 -2.97 -13.72
CA ARG A 77 -1.96 -2.90 -14.62
C ARG A 77 -2.90 -1.80 -14.16
N TYR A 78 -3.50 -1.12 -15.14
CA TYR A 78 -4.47 -0.06 -14.89
C TYR A 78 -5.69 -0.22 -15.77
N LYS A 79 -6.86 -0.01 -15.17
CA LYS A 79 -8.12 0.16 -15.90
C LYS A 79 -8.65 1.55 -15.61
N CYS A 80 -8.72 2.39 -16.64
CA CYS A 80 -9.14 3.78 -16.54
C CYS A 80 -10.47 3.99 -17.25
N THR A 81 -11.32 4.84 -16.68
CA THR A 81 -12.64 5.17 -17.21
C THR A 81 -12.93 6.66 -17.02
N GLY A 82 -13.60 7.29 -17.98
CA GLY A 82 -13.97 8.71 -17.98
C GLY A 82 -13.38 9.48 -19.16
N THR A 83 -14.09 10.51 -19.63
CA THR A 83 -13.71 11.39 -20.76
C THR A 83 -13.42 12.84 -20.34
N GLY A 84 -13.34 13.09 -19.03
CA GLY A 84 -12.92 14.35 -18.44
C GLY A 84 -12.17 14.07 -17.14
N SER A 85 -12.90 13.93 -16.03
CA SER A 85 -12.35 13.34 -14.80
C SER A 85 -12.12 11.84 -15.01
N VAL A 86 -10.87 11.41 -15.11
CA VAL A 86 -10.47 10.03 -15.36
C VAL A 86 -10.21 9.33 -14.04
N THR A 87 -10.93 8.25 -13.79
CA THR A 87 -10.69 7.36 -12.64
C THR A 87 -9.94 6.12 -13.09
N CYS A 88 -8.79 5.85 -12.49
CA CYS A 88 -7.97 4.68 -12.77
C CYS A 88 -7.91 3.76 -11.56
N ARG A 89 -8.19 2.47 -11.79
CA ARG A 89 -7.97 1.38 -10.83
C ARG A 89 -6.66 0.69 -11.18
N GLY A 90 -5.67 0.83 -10.31
CA GLY A 90 -4.35 0.27 -10.47
C GLY A 90 -4.12 -0.95 -9.58
N VAL A 91 -3.36 -1.92 -10.09
CA VAL A 91 -2.79 -3.01 -9.30
C VAL A 91 -1.33 -3.18 -9.65
N ALA A 92 -0.49 -3.44 -8.65
CA ALA A 92 0.93 -3.69 -8.85
C ALA A 92 1.46 -4.63 -7.76
N THR A 93 2.54 -5.35 -8.06
CA THR A 93 3.25 -6.21 -7.11
C THR A 93 4.63 -5.64 -6.85
N PHE A 94 4.92 -5.27 -5.61
CA PHE A 94 6.18 -4.69 -5.19
C PHE A 94 7.05 -5.78 -4.59
N CYS A 95 8.12 -6.15 -5.29
CA CYS A 95 9.06 -7.17 -4.85
C CYS A 95 10.37 -6.55 -4.41
N ARG A 96 10.83 -6.81 -3.18
CA ARG A 96 12.16 -6.36 -2.73
C ARG A 96 13.24 -6.94 -3.62
N VAL A 97 14.12 -6.07 -4.13
CA VAL A 97 15.39 -6.49 -4.74
C VAL A 97 16.40 -6.60 -3.60
N LYS A 98 16.93 -7.81 -3.40
CA LYS A 98 17.99 -8.06 -2.42
C LYS A 98 19.25 -7.28 -2.76
#